data_AF-A0A6N7YV50-F1
#
_entry.id   AF-A0A6N7YV50-F1
#
_cell.length_a   1.000
_cell.length_b   1.000
_cell.length_c   1.000
_cell.angle_alpha   90.00
_cell.angle_beta   90.00
_cell.angle_gamma   90.00
#
_symmetry.space_group_name_H-M   'P 1'
#
loop_
_entity.id
_entity.type
_entity.pdbx_description
1 polymer ?
#
loop_
_entity_poly.entity_id
_entity_poly.type
_entity_poly.pdbx_seq_one_letter_code
_entity_poly.pdbx_strand_id
1 'polypeptide(L)'
;MKGRQMQDWPGEDPLGEIEEIVAEAIAMSLFDNGRALDTAKWLDRCVDRLAPGVAFQPSPDAREMYVDLMMGLALTAESLRARTQSDQITADQNELTASRCLDRVRIEELVFAADFRFPEGGIWG
;
A
#
# COMPACT_ATOMS: atom_id res chain seq x y z
N MET A 1 -7.68 5.69 -37.98
CA MET A 1 -6.53 6.12 -37.17
C MET A 1 -6.18 4.99 -36.23
N LYS A 2 -4.97 4.44 -36.35
CA LYS A 2 -4.50 3.24 -35.64
C LYS A 2 -4.02 3.70 -34.25
N GLY A 3 -4.77 3.39 -33.20
CA GLY A 3 -4.36 3.60 -31.82
C GLY A 3 -3.16 2.69 -31.51
N ARG A 4 -2.10 3.29 -31.00
CA ARG A 4 -0.79 2.69 -30.78
C ARG A 4 -0.90 1.54 -29.77
N GLN A 5 -0.38 0.37 -30.12
CA GLN A 5 -0.07 -0.72 -29.18
C GLN A 5 0.88 -0.18 -28.11
N MET A 6 0.55 -0.41 -26.84
CA MET A 6 1.49 -0.30 -25.75
C MET A 6 1.87 -1.73 -25.38
N GLN A 7 2.99 -2.16 -25.95
CA GLN A 7 3.69 -3.40 -25.62
C GLN A 7 4.56 -3.14 -24.39
N ASP A 8 4.77 -4.24 -23.65
CA ASP A 8 5.75 -4.51 -22.58
C ASP A 8 5.35 -4.13 -21.15
N TRP A 9 4.64 -5.09 -20.53
CA TRP A 9 4.52 -5.27 -19.09
C TRP A 9 4.74 -6.76 -18.75
N PRO A 10 5.74 -7.14 -17.92
CA PRO A 10 6.00 -8.54 -17.56
C PRO A 10 5.48 -8.88 -16.15
N GLY A 11 4.22 -8.58 -15.82
CA GLY A 11 3.60 -9.00 -14.55
C GLY A 11 2.08 -8.82 -14.54
N GLU A 12 1.30 -9.86 -14.74
CA GLU A 12 -0.13 -9.74 -15.11
C GLU A 12 -1.08 -9.18 -14.02
N ASP A 13 -0.64 -8.85 -12.80
CA ASP A 13 -1.57 -8.41 -11.74
C ASP A 13 -0.93 -7.53 -10.64
N PRO A 14 -1.02 -6.19 -10.72
CA PRO A 14 -0.55 -5.29 -9.67
C PRO A 14 -1.38 -5.34 -8.37
N LEU A 15 -2.54 -6.01 -8.39
CA LEU A 15 -3.43 -6.13 -7.22
C LEU A 15 -2.96 -7.26 -6.29
N GLY A 16 -2.52 -8.38 -6.86
CA GLY A 16 -1.94 -9.49 -6.11
C GLY A 16 -0.70 -9.09 -5.31
N GLU A 17 0.16 -8.22 -5.86
CA GLU A 17 1.35 -7.73 -5.17
C GLU A 17 1.01 -6.83 -3.97
N ILE A 18 -0.06 -6.03 -4.02
CA ILE A 18 -0.45 -5.17 -2.89
C ILE A 18 -1.01 -5.99 -1.74
N GLU A 19 -1.89 -6.96 -2.03
CA GLU A 19 -2.45 -7.85 -1.00
C GLU A 19 -1.36 -8.69 -0.34
N GLU A 20 -0.44 -9.24 -1.13
CA GLU A 20 0.67 -10.05 -0.63
C GLU A 20 1.61 -9.22 0.26
N ILE A 21 1.95 -7.99 -0.15
CA ILE A 21 2.87 -7.15 0.63
C ILE A 21 2.21 -6.55 1.88
N VAL A 22 0.91 -6.22 1.84
CA VAL A 22 0.18 -5.79 3.06
C VAL A 22 0.11 -6.93 4.06
N ALA A 23 -0.20 -8.15 3.61
CA ALA A 23 -0.18 -9.34 4.47
C ALA A 23 1.23 -9.63 5.03
N GLU A 24 2.26 -9.50 4.20
CA GLU A 24 3.65 -9.72 4.59
C GLU A 24 4.16 -8.64 5.57
N ALA A 25 3.79 -7.37 5.37
CA ALA A 25 4.13 -6.26 6.27
C ALA A 25 3.53 -6.43 7.67
N ILE A 26 2.28 -6.91 7.75
CA ILE A 26 1.61 -7.23 9.01
C ILE A 26 2.35 -8.39 9.72
N ALA A 27 2.73 -9.42 8.97
CA ALA A 27 3.44 -10.58 9.51
C ALA A 27 4.88 -10.29 9.97
N MET A 28 5.60 -9.36 9.32
CA MET A 28 7.00 -9.04 9.61
C MET A 28 7.22 -8.17 10.85
N SER A 29 6.18 -7.48 11.34
CA SER A 29 6.23 -6.58 12.51
C SER A 29 6.64 -7.25 13.84
N LEU A 30 6.89 -8.56 13.82
CA LEU A 30 7.12 -9.40 15.00
C LEU A 30 8.59 -9.82 15.21
N PHE A 31 9.52 -9.61 14.26
CA PHE A 31 10.82 -10.32 14.31
C PHE A 31 12.10 -9.51 14.04
N ASP A 32 12.06 -8.32 13.42
CA ASP A 32 13.27 -7.54 13.11
C ASP A 32 12.99 -6.02 12.98
N ASN A 33 13.54 -5.22 13.90
CA ASN A 33 13.35 -3.76 13.93
C ASN A 33 13.94 -3.05 12.70
N GLY A 34 15.04 -3.55 12.13
CA GLY A 34 15.64 -2.97 10.93
C GLY A 34 14.72 -3.15 9.72
N ARG A 35 14.20 -4.37 9.57
CA ARG A 35 13.22 -4.68 8.51
C ARG A 35 11.92 -3.91 8.69
N ALA A 36 11.41 -3.77 9.92
CA ALA A 36 10.20 -3.00 10.18
C ALA A 36 10.32 -1.54 9.70
N LEU A 37 11.47 -0.89 9.89
CA LEU A 37 11.70 0.48 9.41
C LEU A 37 11.82 0.56 7.89
N ASP A 38 12.44 -0.42 7.24
CA ASP A 38 12.54 -0.44 5.78
C ASP A 38 11.19 -0.71 5.11
N THR A 39 10.37 -1.60 5.70
CA THR A 39 8.97 -1.79 5.32
C THR A 39 8.16 -0.51 5.49
N ALA A 40 8.31 0.21 6.61
CA ALA A 40 7.62 1.49 6.81
C ALA A 40 7.98 2.53 5.73
N LYS A 41 9.26 2.66 5.37
CA LYS A 41 9.69 3.54 4.26
C LYS A 41 9.13 3.09 2.91
N TRP A 42 9.02 1.78 2.69
CA TRP A 42 8.44 1.24 1.46
C TRP A 42 6.95 1.56 1.36
N LEU A 43 6.21 1.44 2.46
CA LEU A 43 4.80 1.82 2.55
C LEU A 43 4.59 3.32 2.26
N ASP A 44 5.41 4.21 2.82
CA ASP A 44 5.34 5.64 2.50
C ASP A 44 5.50 5.89 0.99
N ARG A 45 6.49 5.24 0.36
CA ARG A 45 6.70 5.37 -1.09
C ARG A 45 5.50 4.87 -1.90
N CYS A 46 4.79 3.86 -1.40
CA CYS A 46 3.56 3.39 -2.03
C CYS A 46 2.48 4.46 -1.92
N VAL A 47 2.29 5.07 -0.74
CA VAL A 47 1.34 6.17 -0.54
C VAL A 47 1.66 7.36 -1.47
N ASP A 48 2.91 7.78 -1.55
CA ASP A 48 3.34 8.87 -2.43
C ASP A 48 3.03 8.60 -3.91
N ARG A 49 3.25 7.35 -4.35
CA ARG A 49 2.91 6.92 -5.71
C ARG A 49 1.41 6.83 -5.93
N LEU A 50 0.63 6.50 -4.89
CA LEU A 50 -0.82 6.32 -4.99
C LEU A 50 -1.53 7.67 -5.02
N ALA A 51 -0.99 8.69 -4.35
CA ALA A 51 -1.63 10.00 -4.17
C ALA A 51 -2.18 10.64 -5.47
N PRO A 52 -1.49 10.62 -6.63
CA PRO A 52 -2.05 11.13 -7.88
C PRO A 52 -3.30 10.35 -8.35
N GLY A 53 -3.40 9.07 -8.02
CA GLY A 53 -4.49 8.15 -8.35
C GLY A 53 -5.87 8.57 -7.85
N VAL A 54 -5.94 9.39 -6.79
CA VAL A 54 -7.19 9.89 -6.20
C VAL A 54 -8.05 10.65 -7.22
N ALA A 55 -7.40 11.44 -8.08
CA ALA A 55 -8.09 12.25 -9.08
C ALA A 55 -8.68 11.41 -10.22
N PHE A 56 -8.16 10.20 -10.42
CA PHE A 56 -8.56 9.30 -11.51
C PHE A 56 -9.66 8.31 -11.10
N GLN A 57 -10.10 8.34 -9.83
CA GLN A 57 -11.16 7.45 -9.38
C GLN A 57 -12.50 7.80 -10.05
N PRO A 58 -13.25 6.79 -10.52
CA PRO A 58 -14.41 6.98 -11.38
C PRO A 58 -15.64 7.52 -10.64
N SER A 59 -15.68 7.38 -9.31
CA SER A 59 -16.79 7.82 -8.47
C SER A 59 -16.29 8.43 -7.14
N PRO A 60 -17.14 9.21 -6.45
CA PRO A 60 -16.85 9.66 -5.08
C PRO A 60 -16.57 8.48 -4.13
N ASP A 61 -17.39 7.43 -4.17
CA ASP A 61 -17.22 6.25 -3.32
C ASP A 61 -15.88 5.54 -3.59
N ALA A 62 -15.49 5.37 -4.86
CA ALA A 62 -14.18 4.82 -5.22
C ALA A 62 -13.03 5.73 -4.76
N ARG A 63 -13.22 7.05 -4.78
CA ARG A 63 -12.25 8.00 -4.24
C ARG A 63 -12.10 7.86 -2.73
N GLU A 64 -13.20 7.69 -1.99
CA GLU A 64 -13.17 7.45 -0.55
C GLU A 64 -12.44 6.14 -0.22
N MET A 65 -12.75 5.04 -0.93
CA MET A 65 -12.04 3.76 -0.76
C MET A 65 -10.55 3.88 -1.09
N TYR A 66 -10.20 4.64 -2.13
CA TYR A 66 -8.80 4.86 -2.51
C TYR A 66 -8.04 5.67 -1.45
N VAL A 67 -8.69 6.65 -0.82
CA VAL A 67 -8.14 7.39 0.32
C VAL A 67 -7.99 6.48 1.55
N ASP A 68 -8.98 5.63 1.82
CA ASP A 68 -8.91 4.62 2.89
C ASP A 68 -7.73 3.66 2.67
N LEU A 69 -7.47 3.21 1.44
CA LEU A 69 -6.29 2.40 1.11
C LEU A 69 -4.99 3.12 1.50
N MET A 70 -4.78 4.34 1.01
CA MET A 70 -3.57 5.10 1.32
C MET A 70 -3.41 5.37 2.82
N MET A 71 -4.51 5.69 3.50
CA MET A 71 -4.52 5.92 4.94
C MET A 71 -4.20 4.63 5.72
N GLY A 72 -4.72 3.49 5.28
CA GLY A 72 -4.37 2.18 5.82
C GLY A 72 -2.87 1.89 5.72
N LEU A 73 -2.28 2.10 4.54
CA LEU A 73 -0.83 1.92 4.32
C LEU A 73 0.02 2.86 5.21
N ALA A 74 -0.36 4.13 5.29
CA ALA A 74 0.35 5.12 6.11
C ALA A 74 0.29 4.78 7.61
N LEU A 75 -0.89 4.38 8.10
CA LEU A 75 -1.08 3.98 9.50
C LEU A 75 -0.31 2.70 9.83
N THR A 76 -0.23 1.74 8.90
CA THR A 76 0.63 0.56 9.07
C THR A 76 2.11 0.96 9.17
N ALA A 77 2.58 1.90 8.36
CA ALA A 77 3.94 2.41 8.44
C ALA A 77 4.23 3.06 9.80
N GLU A 78 3.29 3.87 10.31
CA GLU A 78 3.40 4.50 11.64
C GLU A 78 3.33 3.48 12.78
N SER A 79 2.53 2.41 12.65
CA SER A 79 2.52 1.32 13.62
C SER A 79 3.89 0.63 13.72
N LEU A 80 4.51 0.33 12.58
CA LEU A 80 5.86 -0.25 12.52
C LEU A 80 6.90 0.66 13.19
N ARG A 81 6.86 1.98 12.93
CA ARG A 81 7.73 2.96 13.60
C ARG A 81 7.52 2.98 15.10
N ALA A 82 6.28 3.05 15.56
CA ALA A 82 5.94 3.07 16.97
C ALA A 82 6.45 1.80 17.70
N ARG A 83 6.29 0.62 17.10
CA ARG A 83 6.84 -0.65 17.62
C ARG A 83 8.36 -0.60 17.78
N THR A 84 9.09 -0.07 16.79
CA THR A 84 10.56 0.04 16.86
C THR A 84 11.04 1.01 17.94
N GLN A 85 10.19 1.95 18.36
CA GLN A 85 10.42 2.89 19.45
C GLN A 85 9.91 2.37 20.82
N SER A 86 9.41 1.13 20.88
CA SER A 86 8.77 0.54 22.06
C SER A 86 7.50 1.27 22.53
N ASP A 87 6.83 2.01 21.64
CA ASP A 87 5.53 2.63 21.90
C ASP A 87 4.39 1.71 21.42
N GLN A 88 4.05 0.72 22.26
CA GLN A 88 3.04 -0.29 21.93
C GLN A 88 1.63 0.31 21.84
N ILE A 89 1.31 1.33 22.64
CA ILE A 89 -0.04 1.92 22.66
C ILE A 89 -0.32 2.61 21.33
N THR A 90 0.60 3.44 20.86
CA THR A 90 0.47 4.10 19.55
C THR A 90 0.47 3.07 18.42
N ALA A 91 1.32 2.04 18.51
CA ALA A 91 1.36 0.97 17.54
C ALA A 91 0.01 0.25 17.37
N ASP A 92 -0.60 -0.17 18.47
CA ASP A 92 -1.87 -0.90 18.48
C ASP A 92 -3.02 -0.01 17.97
N GLN A 93 -3.02 1.27 18.34
CA GLN A 93 -4.02 2.24 17.86
C GLN A 93 -3.93 2.47 16.34
N ASN A 94 -2.71 2.62 15.83
CA ASN A 94 -2.46 2.79 14.40
C ASN A 94 -2.84 1.53 13.62
N GLU A 95 -2.49 0.35 14.11
CA GLU A 95 -2.84 -0.94 13.49
C GLU A 95 -4.36 -1.15 13.44
N LEU A 96 -5.06 -0.90 14.54
CA LEU A 96 -6.52 -1.01 14.59
C LEU A 96 -7.19 -0.03 13.61
N THR A 97 -6.67 1.19 13.50
CA THR A 97 -7.21 2.19 12.58
C THR A 97 -6.89 1.83 11.13
N ALA A 98 -5.68 1.33 10.85
CA ALA A 98 -5.29 0.83 9.54
C ALA A 98 -6.22 -0.31 9.08
N SER A 99 -6.45 -1.30 9.96
CA SER A 99 -7.37 -2.41 9.68
C SER A 99 -8.77 -1.92 9.31
N ARG A 100 -9.33 -0.96 10.07
CA ARG A 100 -10.65 -0.40 9.76
C ARG A 100 -10.71 0.32 8.41
N CYS A 101 -9.63 0.97 8.00
CA CYS A 101 -9.55 1.60 6.68
C CYS A 101 -9.51 0.53 5.59
N LEU A 102 -8.63 -0.47 5.74
CA LEU A 102 -8.44 -1.54 4.77
C LEU A 102 -9.68 -2.44 4.62
N ASP A 103 -10.43 -2.67 5.70
CA ASP A 103 -11.70 -3.43 5.65
C ASP A 103 -12.77 -2.79 4.75
N ARG A 104 -12.66 -1.48 4.47
CA ARG A 104 -13.58 -0.75 3.58
C ARG A 104 -13.11 -0.75 2.13
N VAL A 105 -11.88 -1.18 1.85
CA VAL A 105 -11.29 -1.15 0.52
C VAL A 105 -11.75 -2.38 -0.26
N ARG A 106 -12.40 -2.14 -1.40
CA ARG A 106 -12.68 -3.15 -2.43
C ARG A 106 -11.80 -2.83 -3.63
N ILE A 107 -10.69 -3.56 -3.73
CA ILE A 107 -9.62 -3.28 -4.70
C ILE A 107 -10.13 -3.38 -6.14
N GLU A 108 -11.08 -4.27 -6.41
CA GLU A 108 -11.75 -4.45 -7.69
C GLU A 108 -12.58 -3.23 -8.14
N GLU A 109 -12.94 -2.34 -7.22
CA GLU A 109 -13.68 -1.11 -7.48
C GLU A 109 -12.76 0.11 -7.72
N LEU A 110 -11.43 -0.07 -7.58
CA LEU A 110 -10.44 1.00 -7.71
C LEU A 110 -9.77 1.00 -9.08
N VAL A 111 -9.42 2.21 -9.55
CA VAL A 111 -8.63 2.39 -10.77
C VAL A 111 -7.19 2.78 -10.41
N PHE A 112 -6.23 1.94 -10.77
CA PHE A 112 -4.80 2.25 -10.59
C PHE A 112 -4.21 2.79 -11.89
N ALA A 113 -3.33 3.78 -11.78
CA ALA A 113 -2.62 4.31 -12.94
C ALA A 113 -1.62 3.26 -13.48
N ALA A 114 -1.54 3.09 -14.80
CA ALA A 114 -0.66 2.11 -15.46
C ALA A 114 0.85 2.32 -15.19
N ASP A 115 1.24 3.51 -14.70
CA ASP A 115 2.61 3.83 -14.33
C ASP A 115 2.96 3.48 -12.86
N PHE A 116 2.07 2.80 -12.14
CA PHE A 116 2.36 2.25 -10.83
C PHE A 116 3.31 1.04 -10.94
N ARG A 117 4.58 1.30 -11.26
CA ARG A 117 5.63 0.29 -11.23
C ARG A 117 6.12 0.11 -9.81
N PHE A 118 5.80 -1.00 -9.17
CA PHE A 118 6.66 -1.51 -8.11
C PHE A 118 8.08 -1.69 -8.70
N PRO A 119 9.15 -1.32 -7.99
CA PRO A 119 10.49 -1.57 -8.49
C PRO A 119 10.59 -3.06 -8.84
N GLU A 120 10.93 -3.39 -10.10
CA GLU A 120 11.16 -4.76 -10.52
C GLU A 120 12.28 -5.35 -9.67
N GLY A 121 11.97 -6.49 -9.06
CA GLY A 121 12.76 -7.06 -7.98
C GLY A 121 12.00 -6.85 -6.67
N GLY A 122 11.40 -7.94 -6.18
CA GLY A 122 10.92 -8.01 -4.81
C GLY A 122 11.94 -7.44 -3.84
N ILE A 123 11.52 -7.15 -2.63
CA ILE A 123 12.27 -6.46 -1.57
C ILE A 123 13.49 -7.31 -1.08
N TRP A 124 13.98 -8.23 -1.90
CA TRP A 124 15.00 -9.24 -1.69
C TRP A 124 16.07 -9.15 -2.79
N GLY A 125 16.75 -8.01 -2.86
CA GLY A 125 18.02 -7.83 -3.56
C GLY A 125 19.08 -7.34 -2.58
#